data_AF-A0A124GS25-F1
#
_entry.id   AF-A0A124GS25-F1
#
_cell.length_a   1.000
_cell.length_b   1.000
_cell.length_c   1.000
_cell.angle_alpha   90.00
_cell.angle_beta   90.00
_cell.angle_gamma   90.00
#
_symmetry.space_group_name_H-M   'P 1'
#
loop_
_entity.id
_entity.type
_entity.pdbx_description
1 polymer ?
#
loop_
_entity_poly.entity_id
_entity_poly.type
_entity_poly.pdbx_seq_one_letter_code
_entity_poly.pdbx_strand_id
1 'polypeptide(L)'
;MTRDGITNAYHSQSLVVNPVQIPQLEAELDVITKTLGKMAAPNRHSQSGDIFNNLPVELRHEIFKLLPAGSILALKAASLAMHSAILPNDLWKRKLKSEIPRLWEVHDIDAFQSREVEDNTSKLLLDIQKKSQYTCENDDYIFGLANRRRIWGVCEQIRTRYLEKVRGISNTES
;
A
#
# COMPACT_ATOMS: atom_id res chain seq x y z
N MET A 1 -24.58 -28.44 29.64
CA MET A 1 -24.79 -26.99 29.86
C MET A 1 -23.70 -26.26 29.10
N THR A 2 -24.11 -25.57 28.05
CA THR A 2 -23.33 -25.21 26.85
C THR A 2 -22.48 -23.95 27.10
N ARG A 3 -21.15 -24.06 27.02
CA ARG A 3 -20.21 -22.93 27.16
C ARG A 3 -19.58 -22.46 25.83
N ASP A 4 -19.97 -23.07 24.71
CA ASP A 4 -19.36 -22.81 23.38
C ASP A 4 -20.15 -21.80 22.52
N GLY A 5 -21.31 -21.33 22.98
CA GLY A 5 -22.17 -20.44 22.20
C GLY A 5 -21.85 -18.95 22.30
N ILE A 6 -21.14 -18.51 23.34
CA ILE A 6 -20.99 -17.08 23.64
C ILE A 6 -19.75 -16.48 22.97
N THR A 7 -18.67 -17.24 22.76
CA THR A 7 -17.44 -16.73 22.12
C THR A 7 -17.58 -16.50 20.61
N ASN A 8 -18.44 -17.27 19.92
CA ASN A 8 -18.60 -17.17 18.46
C ASN A 8 -19.42 -15.93 18.02
N ALA A 9 -20.29 -15.43 18.90
CA ALA A 9 -21.10 -14.24 18.62
C ALA A 9 -20.29 -12.94 18.65
N TYR A 10 -19.28 -12.83 19.53
CA TYR A 10 -18.41 -11.65 19.60
C TYR A 10 -17.49 -11.50 18.38
N HIS A 11 -17.01 -12.60 17.81
CA HIS A 11 -16.21 -12.57 16.59
C HIS A 11 -17.02 -12.09 15.37
N SER A 12 -18.29 -12.46 15.32
CA SER A 12 -19.19 -12.12 14.20
C SER A 12 -19.57 -10.63 14.16
N GLN A 13 -19.72 -9.98 15.33
CA GLN A 13 -20.03 -8.55 15.41
C GLN A 13 -18.79 -7.64 15.22
N SER A 14 -17.58 -8.17 15.46
CA SER A 14 -16.31 -7.43 15.32
C SER A 14 -15.92 -7.09 13.87
N LEU A 15 -16.63 -7.64 12.88
CA LEU A 15 -16.40 -7.42 11.45
C LEU A 15 -17.20 -6.25 10.87
N VAL A 16 -18.02 -5.58 11.68
CA VAL A 16 -18.83 -4.39 11.29
C VAL A 16 -18.15 -3.11 11.78
N VAL A 17 -16.89 -2.92 11.39
CA VAL A 17 -16.18 -1.66 11.63
C VAL A 17 -16.24 -0.79 10.39
N ASN A 18 -16.22 0.53 10.56
CA ASN A 18 -16.24 1.46 9.44
C ASN A 18 -15.04 1.20 8.51
N PRO A 19 -15.25 0.79 7.25
CA PRO A 19 -14.14 0.52 6.34
C PRO A 19 -13.49 1.80 5.83
N VAL A 20 -14.08 2.98 6.04
CA VAL A 20 -13.54 4.26 5.56
C VAL A 20 -12.75 4.94 6.67
N GLN A 21 -13.34 5.09 7.86
CA GLN A 21 -12.69 5.72 9.02
C GLN A 21 -11.87 4.68 9.79
N ILE A 22 -10.55 4.72 9.62
CA ILE A 22 -9.61 3.77 10.23
C ILE A 22 -8.53 4.57 10.98
N PRO A 23 -8.73 4.87 12.28
CA PRO A 23 -7.81 5.73 13.04
C PRO A 23 -6.37 5.23 13.05
N GLN A 24 -6.15 3.91 13.05
CA GLN A 24 -4.82 3.31 12.99
C GLN A 24 -4.12 3.61 11.66
N LEU A 25 -4.87 3.62 10.55
CA LEU A 25 -4.32 4.00 9.24
C LEU A 25 -4.00 5.50 9.21
N GLU A 26 -4.88 6.34 9.74
CA GLU A 26 -4.68 7.79 9.83
C GLU A 26 -3.41 8.14 10.61
N ALA A 27 -3.17 7.45 11.74
CA ALA A 27 -1.97 7.64 12.55
C ALA A 27 -0.68 7.31 11.77
N GLU A 28 -0.68 6.22 11.00
CA GLU A 28 0.48 5.83 10.18
C GLU A 28 0.71 6.80 9.00
N LEU A 29 -0.37 7.29 8.38
CA LEU A 29 -0.31 8.31 7.31
C LEU A 29 0.19 9.66 7.82
N ASP A 30 -0.16 10.04 9.05
CA ASP A 30 0.29 11.27 9.69
C ASP A 30 1.82 11.28 9.89
N VAL A 31 2.43 10.13 10.21
CA VAL A 31 3.89 9.98 10.27
C VAL A 31 4.54 10.33 8.93
N ILE A 32 4.01 9.82 7.83
CA ILE A 32 4.52 10.11 6.48
C ILE A 32 4.32 11.58 6.14
N THR A 33 3.12 12.11 6.39
CA THR A 33 2.76 13.50 6.07
C THR A 33 3.67 14.50 6.81
N LYS A 34 3.95 14.24 8.09
CA LYS A 34 4.91 15.03 8.88
C LYS A 34 6.33 14.95 8.35
N THR A 35 6.70 13.85 7.71
CA THR A 35 8.01 13.66 7.09
C THR A 35 8.12 14.45 5.79
N LEU A 36 7.06 14.48 4.98
CA LEU A 36 7.02 15.22 3.70
C LEU A 36 7.31 16.73 3.88
N GLY A 37 6.90 17.30 5.02
CA GLY A 37 7.13 18.71 5.34
C GLY A 37 8.55 19.06 5.76
N LYS A 38 9.43 18.06 5.98
CA LYS A 38 10.81 18.30 6.40
C LYS A 38 11.72 18.36 5.18
N MET A 39 12.49 19.44 5.05
CA MET A 39 13.57 19.48 4.06
C MET A 39 14.60 18.40 4.41
N ALA A 40 14.92 17.54 3.44
CA ALA A 40 15.93 16.50 3.61
C ALA A 40 17.27 17.15 3.97
N ALA A 41 17.81 16.80 5.14
CA ALA A 41 19.18 17.17 5.48
C ALA A 41 20.13 16.46 4.50
N PRO A 42 21.21 17.12 4.03
CA PRO A 42 22.16 16.50 3.13
C PRO A 42 22.80 15.29 3.82
N ASN A 43 22.46 14.10 3.33
CA ASN A 43 22.90 12.84 3.92
C ASN A 43 24.38 12.60 3.55
N ARG A 44 25.27 12.64 4.57
CA ARG A 44 26.73 12.52 4.42
C ARG A 44 27.25 11.09 4.46
N HIS A 45 26.40 10.08 4.33
CA HIS A 45 26.88 8.71 4.29
C HIS A 45 27.39 8.35 2.90
N SER A 46 28.71 8.45 2.71
CA SER A 46 29.41 7.83 1.58
C SER A 46 29.32 6.31 1.73
N GLN A 47 28.24 5.70 1.24
CA GLN A 47 28.17 4.24 1.11
C GLN A 47 29.08 3.84 -0.06
N SER A 48 30.37 3.76 0.21
CA SER A 48 31.46 3.44 -0.74
C SER A 48 31.42 1.98 -1.25
N GLY A 49 30.25 1.34 -1.28
CA GLY A 49 30.09 -0.07 -1.66
C GLY A 49 28.70 -0.46 -2.15
N ASP A 50 27.88 0.49 -2.60
CA ASP A 50 26.57 0.17 -3.15
C ASP A 50 26.71 -0.67 -4.44
N ILE A 51 26.28 -1.93 -4.38
CA ILE A 51 26.42 -2.91 -5.47
C ILE A 51 25.69 -2.48 -6.75
N PHE A 52 24.65 -1.65 -6.63
CA PHE A 52 23.86 -1.20 -7.77
C PHE A 52 24.58 -0.10 -8.56
N ASN A 53 25.65 0.50 -8.03
CA ASN A 53 26.48 1.45 -8.78
C ASN A 53 27.08 0.84 -10.06
N ASN A 54 27.33 -0.47 -10.05
CA ASN A 54 27.88 -1.19 -11.20
C ASN A 54 26.83 -1.54 -12.26
N LEU A 55 25.54 -1.33 -11.97
CA LEU A 55 24.47 -1.57 -12.93
C LEU A 55 24.17 -0.31 -13.74
N PRO A 56 24.03 -0.43 -15.08
CA PRO A 56 23.41 0.59 -15.91
C PRO A 56 22.01 0.96 -15.40
N VAL A 57 21.58 2.20 -15.65
CA VAL A 57 20.31 2.72 -15.17
C VAL A 57 19.11 1.92 -15.71
N GLU A 58 19.24 1.39 -16.92
CA GLU A 58 18.24 0.54 -17.57
C GLU A 58 17.98 -0.73 -16.77
N LEU A 59 19.04 -1.39 -16.27
CA LEU A 59 18.89 -2.59 -15.44
C LEU A 59 18.27 -2.26 -14.08
N ARG A 60 18.56 -1.09 -13.50
CA ARG A 60 17.90 -0.62 -12.28
C ARG A 60 16.40 -0.43 -12.51
N HIS A 61 15.99 0.10 -13.66
CA HIS A 61 14.58 0.20 -14.04
C HIS A 61 13.92 -1.15 -14.24
N GLU A 62 14.59 -2.13 -14.87
CA GLU A 62 14.07 -3.49 -14.99
C GLU A 62 13.85 -4.13 -13.61
N ILE A 63 14.76 -3.92 -12.66
CA ILE A 63 14.58 -4.37 -11.27
C ILE A 63 13.29 -3.78 -10.68
N PHE A 64 13.04 -2.47 -10.84
CA PHE A 64 11.80 -1.87 -10.33
C PHE A 64 10.53 -2.46 -10.95
N LYS A 65 10.55 -2.86 -12.22
CA LYS A 65 9.37 -3.47 -12.85
C LYS A 65 8.99 -4.79 -12.18
N LEU A 66 9.99 -5.56 -11.74
CA LEU A 66 9.83 -6.88 -11.12
C LEU A 66 9.43 -6.81 -9.63
N LEU A 67 9.67 -5.69 -8.96
CA LEU A 67 9.42 -5.56 -7.53
C LEU A 67 8.00 -5.06 -7.20
N PRO A 68 7.35 -5.56 -6.13
CA PRO A 68 6.14 -4.95 -5.58
C PRO A 68 6.36 -3.51 -5.10
N ALA A 69 5.28 -2.72 -4.99
CA ALA A 69 5.33 -1.30 -4.65
C ALA A 69 6.08 -1.02 -3.33
N GLY A 70 5.76 -1.75 -2.25
CA GLY A 70 6.46 -1.63 -0.97
C GLY A 70 7.95 -1.97 -1.07
N SER A 71 8.32 -3.01 -1.82
CA SER A 71 9.71 -3.43 -2.01
C SER A 71 10.53 -2.45 -2.85
N ILE A 72 9.91 -1.74 -3.81
CA ILE A 72 10.58 -0.66 -4.54
C ILE A 72 11.01 0.44 -3.57
N LEU A 73 10.09 0.87 -2.70
CA LEU A 73 10.38 1.90 -1.70
C LEU A 73 11.46 1.44 -0.71
N ALA A 74 11.37 0.20 -0.21
CA ALA A 74 12.41 -0.38 0.64
C ALA A 74 13.79 -0.35 -0.04
N LEU A 75 13.85 -0.71 -1.32
CA LEU A 75 15.11 -0.73 -2.08
C LEU A 75 15.68 0.67 -2.27
N LYS A 76 14.85 1.65 -2.63
CA LYS A 76 15.28 3.05 -2.77
C LYS A 76 15.72 3.65 -1.43
N ALA A 77 15.01 3.33 -0.33
CA ALA A 77 15.43 3.72 1.01
C ALA A 77 16.79 3.13 1.42
N ALA A 78 17.07 1.88 1.04
CA ALA A 78 18.28 1.15 1.44
C ALA A 78 19.53 1.48 0.60
N SER A 79 19.37 1.76 -0.70
CA SER A 79 20.47 1.96 -1.66
C SER A 79 20.46 3.37 -2.24
N LEU A 80 21.59 4.08 -2.15
CA LEU A 80 21.72 5.40 -2.75
C LEU A 80 21.65 5.34 -4.28
N ALA A 81 22.25 4.33 -4.89
CA ALA A 81 22.23 4.14 -6.34
C ALA A 81 20.81 3.89 -6.88
N MET A 82 19.97 3.20 -6.10
CA MET A 82 18.56 2.97 -6.42
C MET A 82 17.68 4.16 -6.05
N HIS A 83 17.97 4.87 -4.96
CA HIS A 83 17.32 6.14 -4.61
C HIS A 83 17.42 7.14 -5.77
N SER A 84 18.62 7.34 -6.32
CA SER A 84 18.85 8.27 -7.42
C SER A 84 18.28 7.82 -8.78
N ALA A 85 17.90 6.56 -8.94
CA ALA A 85 17.30 6.07 -10.18
C ALA A 85 15.85 6.56 -10.31
N ILE A 86 15.52 7.18 -11.46
CA ILE A 86 14.21 7.78 -11.70
C ILE A 86 13.17 6.68 -11.91
N LEU A 87 12.10 6.67 -11.11
CA LEU A 87 10.95 5.80 -11.36
C LEU A 87 9.88 6.60 -12.12
N PRO A 88 9.46 6.17 -13.33
CA PRO A 88 8.39 6.85 -14.04
C PRO A 88 7.10 6.88 -13.21
N ASN A 89 6.50 8.07 -13.05
CA ASN A 89 5.30 8.26 -12.23
C ASN A 89 4.14 7.34 -12.67
N ASP A 90 3.99 7.11 -13.97
CA ASP A 90 2.97 6.21 -14.51
C ASP A 90 3.21 4.74 -14.14
N LEU A 91 4.46 4.31 -13.99
CA LEU A 91 4.78 2.97 -13.51
C LEU A 91 4.39 2.83 -12.04
N TRP A 92 4.75 3.82 -11.23
CA TRP A 92 4.40 3.87 -9.81
C TRP A 92 2.89 3.85 -9.57
N LYS A 93 2.17 4.77 -10.22
CA LYS A 93 0.70 4.86 -10.13
C LYS A 93 0.02 3.57 -10.58
N ARG A 94 0.50 2.94 -11.66
CA ARG A 94 -0.04 1.65 -12.11
C ARG A 94 0.19 0.55 -11.09
N LYS A 95 1.38 0.46 -10.49
CA LYS A 95 1.69 -0.52 -9.43
C LYS A 95 0.80 -0.34 -8.21
N LEU A 96 0.66 0.88 -7.70
CA LEU A 96 -0.24 1.15 -6.56
C LEU A 96 -1.69 0.76 -6.87
N LYS A 97 -2.19 1.15 -8.05
CA LYS A 97 -3.55 0.81 -8.47
C LYS A 97 -3.76 -0.69 -8.69
N SER A 98 -2.75 -1.43 -9.12
CA SER A 98 -2.87 -2.88 -9.32
C SER A 98 -2.72 -3.68 -8.03
N GLU A 99 -1.76 -3.29 -7.17
CA GLU A 99 -1.39 -4.09 -6.00
C GLU A 99 -2.20 -3.72 -4.75
N ILE A 100 -2.51 -2.43 -4.59
CA ILE A 100 -3.14 -1.89 -3.38
C ILE A 100 -4.25 -0.88 -3.74
N PRO A 101 -5.24 -1.26 -4.58
CA PRO A 101 -6.30 -0.34 -5.01
C PRO A 101 -7.20 0.15 -3.85
N ARG A 102 -7.34 -0.68 -2.82
CA ARG A 102 -8.18 -0.42 -1.63
C ARG A 102 -7.57 0.57 -0.63
N LEU A 103 -6.33 1.01 -0.84
CA LEU A 103 -5.65 1.96 0.02
C LEU A 103 -5.41 3.25 -0.76
N TRP A 104 -6.48 3.89 -1.20
CA TRP A 104 -6.38 5.07 -2.07
C TRP A 104 -5.67 6.25 -1.40
N GLU A 105 -5.65 6.31 -0.06
CA GLU A 105 -4.99 7.37 0.70
C GLU A 105 -3.49 7.46 0.41
N VAL A 106 -2.84 6.35 0.05
CA VAL A 106 -1.40 6.36 -0.29
C VAL A 106 -1.13 6.73 -1.75
N HIS A 107 -2.16 6.79 -2.60
CA HIS A 107 -1.98 7.05 -4.04
C HIS A 107 -1.60 8.50 -4.32
N ASP A 108 -1.92 9.41 -3.40
CA ASP A 108 -1.65 10.84 -3.48
C ASP A 108 -0.36 11.25 -2.75
N ILE A 109 0.34 10.30 -2.12
CA ILE A 109 1.61 10.55 -1.41
C ILE A 109 2.75 10.65 -2.43
N ASP A 110 3.54 11.72 -2.34
CA ASP A 110 4.83 11.82 -3.04
C ASP A 110 5.90 10.98 -2.33
N ALA A 111 5.89 9.68 -2.61
CA ALA A 111 6.70 8.70 -1.91
C ALA A 111 8.21 8.77 -2.21
N PHE A 112 8.64 9.59 -3.19
CA PHE A 112 10.04 9.64 -3.66
C PHE A 112 10.76 10.95 -3.33
N GLN A 113 10.19 11.77 -2.44
CA GLN A 113 10.77 13.06 -2.06
C GLN A 113 12.10 12.89 -1.28
N SER A 114 12.22 11.86 -0.46
CA SER A 114 13.43 11.57 0.31
C SER A 114 13.51 10.10 0.72
N ARG A 115 14.71 9.62 1.10
CA ARG A 115 14.91 8.26 1.62
C ARG A 115 14.10 7.97 2.89
N GLU A 116 13.88 8.98 3.73
CA GLU A 116 13.06 8.83 4.96
C GLU A 116 11.58 8.62 4.60
N VAL A 117 11.07 9.37 3.62
CA VAL A 117 9.71 9.19 3.10
C VAL A 117 9.57 7.82 2.42
N GLU A 118 10.55 7.41 1.62
CA GLU A 118 10.59 6.08 1.00
C GLU A 118 10.54 4.97 2.06
N ASP A 119 11.35 5.08 3.12
CA ASP A 119 11.40 4.09 4.20
C ASP A 119 10.06 4.01 4.96
N ASN A 120 9.53 5.16 5.39
CA ASN A 120 8.26 5.22 6.12
C ASN A 120 7.09 4.72 5.27
N THR A 121 7.04 5.11 3.99
CA THR A 121 5.99 4.65 3.07
C THR A 121 6.14 3.16 2.76
N SER A 122 7.36 2.65 2.63
CA SER A 122 7.63 1.21 2.47
C SER A 122 7.07 0.41 3.64
N LYS A 123 7.40 0.81 4.87
CA LYS A 123 6.91 0.16 6.10
C LYS A 123 5.38 0.15 6.13
N LEU A 124 4.75 1.28 5.83
CA LEU A 124 3.30 1.38 5.73
C LEU A 124 2.71 0.35 4.77
N LEU A 125 3.20 0.28 3.53
CA LEU A 125 2.65 -0.61 2.50
C LEU A 125 2.83 -2.09 2.87
N LEU A 126 3.98 -2.46 3.44
CA LEU A 126 4.28 -3.83 3.86
C LEU A 126 3.44 -4.23 5.09
N ASP A 127 3.37 -3.35 6.09
CA ASP A 127 2.65 -3.61 7.34
C ASP A 127 1.14 -3.65 7.11
N ILE A 128 0.56 -2.71 6.37
CA ILE A 128 -0.89 -2.72 6.08
C ILE A 128 -1.29 -4.00 5.35
N GLN A 129 -0.45 -4.50 4.44
CA GLN A 129 -0.76 -5.74 3.74
C GLN A 129 -0.90 -6.89 4.73
N LYS A 130 -0.02 -6.97 5.74
CA LYS A 130 -0.08 -7.95 6.83
C LYS A 130 -1.26 -7.69 7.77
N LYS A 131 -1.41 -6.47 8.29
CA LYS A 131 -2.46 -6.05 9.23
C LYS A 131 -3.87 -6.08 8.62
N SER A 132 -4.01 -6.15 7.29
CA SER A 132 -5.30 -6.32 6.60
C SER A 132 -5.74 -7.78 6.42
N GLN A 133 -4.91 -8.75 6.79
CA GLN A 133 -5.21 -10.17 6.68
C GLN A 133 -5.59 -10.73 8.04
N TYR A 134 -6.83 -11.21 8.13
CA TYR A 134 -7.28 -11.99 9.27
C TYR A 134 -6.82 -13.44 9.07
N THR A 135 -5.84 -13.88 9.85
CA THR A 135 -5.40 -15.27 9.87
C THR A 135 -5.45 -15.77 11.32
N CYS A 136 -5.64 -17.08 11.52
CA CYS A 136 -5.64 -17.68 12.85
C CYS A 136 -4.28 -17.58 13.57
N GLU A 137 -3.23 -17.20 12.85
CA GLU A 137 -1.85 -17.07 13.34
C GLU A 137 -1.44 -15.62 13.61
N ASN A 138 -2.30 -14.64 13.27
CA ASN A 138 -1.99 -13.22 13.38
C ASN A 138 -3.07 -12.47 14.16
N ASP A 139 -2.75 -12.07 15.39
CA ASP A 139 -3.61 -11.23 16.22
C ASP A 139 -3.37 -9.71 16.01
N ASP A 140 -2.38 -9.32 15.20
CA ASP A 140 -2.00 -7.92 14.93
C ASP A 140 -2.74 -7.35 13.70
N TYR A 141 -4.02 -7.68 13.52
CA TYR A 141 -4.81 -7.17 12.40
C TYR A 141 -5.61 -5.94 12.80
N ILE A 142 -5.76 -5.00 11.85
CA ILE A 142 -6.60 -3.82 12.01
C ILE A 142 -7.96 -4.15 11.40
N PHE A 143 -8.98 -4.26 12.25
CA PHE A 143 -10.35 -4.61 11.82
C PHE A 143 -10.83 -3.77 10.62
N GLY A 144 -10.56 -2.46 10.63
CA GLY A 144 -10.98 -1.54 9.56
C GLY A 144 -10.37 -1.93 8.20
N LEU A 145 -9.07 -2.27 8.19
CA LEU A 145 -8.36 -2.69 6.99
C LEU A 145 -8.81 -4.07 6.52
N ALA A 146 -9.07 -4.99 7.45
CA ALA A 146 -9.60 -6.31 7.14
C ALA A 146 -11.01 -6.21 6.52
N ASN A 147 -11.90 -5.40 7.10
CA ASN A 147 -13.24 -5.18 6.55
C ASN A 147 -13.17 -4.49 5.19
N ARG A 148 -12.33 -3.45 5.04
CA ARG A 148 -12.11 -2.79 3.75
C ARG A 148 -11.62 -3.77 2.68
N ARG A 149 -10.67 -4.64 3.01
CA ARG A 149 -10.17 -5.69 2.10
C ARG A 149 -11.28 -6.65 1.68
N ARG A 150 -12.10 -7.12 2.62
CA ARG A 150 -13.24 -8.02 2.34
C ARG A 150 -14.27 -7.37 1.41
N ILE A 151 -14.69 -6.14 1.71
CA ILE A 151 -15.65 -5.39 0.88
C ILE A 151 -15.08 -5.17 -0.52
N TRP A 152 -13.82 -4.73 -0.61
CA TRP A 152 -13.17 -4.52 -1.90
C TRP A 152 -13.14 -5.79 -2.75
N GLY A 153 -12.83 -6.94 -2.15
CA GLY A 153 -12.84 -8.22 -2.85
C GLY A 153 -14.22 -8.58 -3.45
N VAL A 154 -15.31 -8.23 -2.76
CA VAL A 154 -16.67 -8.40 -3.31
C VAL A 154 -16.91 -7.42 -4.46
N CYS A 155 -16.50 -6.16 -4.32
CA CYS A 155 -16.57 -5.17 -5.39
C CYS A 155 -15.82 -5.62 -6.65
N GLU A 156 -14.65 -6.25 -6.50
CA GLU A 156 -13.87 -6.81 -7.61
C GLU A 156 -14.62 -7.95 -8.32
N GLN A 157 -15.27 -8.85 -7.58
CA GLN A 157 -16.05 -9.95 -8.15
C GLN A 157 -17.25 -9.46 -8.98
N ILE A 158 -17.91 -8.37 -8.56
CA ILE A 158 -19.09 -7.83 -9.28
C ILE A 158 -18.73 -6.77 -10.33
N ARG A 159 -17.47 -6.32 -10.38
CA ARG A 159 -17.00 -5.20 -11.21
C ARG A 159 -17.39 -5.34 -12.67
N THR A 160 -17.18 -6.51 -13.27
CA THR A 160 -17.47 -6.75 -14.70
C THR A 160 -18.95 -6.54 -15.00
N ARG A 161 -19.84 -7.16 -14.22
CA ARG A 161 -21.30 -7.03 -14.40
C ARG A 161 -21.78 -5.60 -14.19
N TYR A 162 -21.19 -4.91 -13.21
CA TYR A 162 -21.49 -3.50 -12.97
C TYR A 162 -21.11 -2.64 -14.18
N LEU A 163 -19.91 -2.82 -14.75
CA LEU A 163 -19.46 -2.07 -15.93
C LEU A 163 -20.26 -2.38 -17.19
N GLU A 164 -20.65 -3.64 -17.39
CA GLU A 164 -21.55 -4.05 -18.48
C GLU A 164 -22.90 -3.33 -18.38
N LYS A 165 -23.49 -3.30 -17.19
CA LYS A 165 -24.76 -2.61 -16.95
C LYS A 165 -24.65 -1.11 -17.19
N VAL A 166 -23.60 -0.46 -16.69
CA VAL A 166 -23.37 0.99 -16.89
C VAL A 166 -23.20 1.31 -18.38
N ARG A 167 -22.43 0.50 -19.13
CA ARG A 167 -22.27 0.66 -20.59
C ARG A 167 -23.55 0.36 -21.38
N GLY A 168 -24.37 -0.58 -20.89
CA GLY A 168 -25.68 -0.89 -21.48
C GLY A 168 -26.66 0.28 -21.35
N ILE A 169 -26.69 0.92 -20.18
CA ILE A 169 -27.53 2.10 -19.91
C ILE A 169 -27.17 3.26 -20.84
N SER A 170 -25.87 3.51 -21.07
CA SER A 170 -25.43 4.58 -21.98
C SER A 170 -25.83 4.38 -23.45
N ASN A 171 -26.17 3.15 -23.87
CA ASN A 171 -26.59 2.86 -25.25
C ASN A 171 -28.11 2.87 -25.45
N THR A 172 -28.90 2.95 -24.38
CA THR A 172 -30.37 2.95 -24.41
C THR A 172 -31.00 4.32 -24.22
N GLU A 173 -30.19 5.36 -23.94
CA GLU A 173 -30.63 6.75 -23.75
C GLU A 173 -30.23 7.68 -24.92
N SER A 174 -30.15 7.17 -26.16
CA SER A 174 -29.88 7.97 -27.37
C SER A 174 -30.95 7.76 -28.43
#